data_AF-A0A817MQH4-F1
#
_entry.id   AF-A0A817MQH4-F1
#
_cell.length_a   1.000
_cell.length_b   1.000
_cell.length_c   1.000
_cell.angle_alpha   90.00
_cell.angle_beta   90.00
_cell.angle_gamma   90.00
#
_symmetry.space_group_name_H-M   'P 1'
#
loop_
_entity.id
_entity.type
_entity.pdbx_description
1 polymer ?
#
loop_
_entity_poly.entity_id
_entity_poly.type
_entity_poly.pdbx_seq_one_letter_code
_entity_poly.pdbx_strand_id
1 'polypeptide(L)'
;TSINQTLTQLLTYNDLWKSDKQKYTSRFTLKSRTYSDYDEIMNFFSNIYSIELCFKQFHQALTYHYQYHFEYSQTESKLIQTLFPRLIELVEQSHIIEHRLKLIRERFREIIQYDIELFQRMIDELVDKFDKYGPYKINNDLNQIFLLVKQYEKEINNIEQRKIELINIMKLFHIPLINYPNLIRIQKEINGLNILFNIYDEFKRNKKLWSNILWTELNINDLIINVDLFIKNFRRLSLDIKTTIVGHTVEQYLTGYLI
;
A
#
# COMPACT_ATOMS: atom_id res chain seq x y z
N THR A 1 43.55 18.78 -2.65
CA THR A 1 42.89 17.47 -2.92
C THR A 1 41.37 17.55 -2.82
N SER A 2 40.80 18.19 -1.79
CA SER A 2 39.33 18.41 -1.65
C SER A 2 38.70 19.27 -2.76
N ILE A 3 39.38 20.33 -3.22
CA ILE A 3 38.87 21.25 -4.25
C ILE A 3 38.77 20.58 -5.62
N ASN A 4 39.77 19.78 -6.01
CA ASN A 4 39.73 19.07 -7.30
C ASN A 4 38.67 17.96 -7.32
N GLN A 5 38.33 17.36 -6.17
CA GLN A 5 37.24 16.39 -6.06
C GLN A 5 35.86 17.05 -6.14
N THR A 6 35.70 18.25 -5.56
CA THR A 6 34.46 19.03 -5.68
C THR A 6 34.28 19.61 -7.08
N LEU A 7 35.37 20.01 -7.75
CA LEU A 7 35.37 20.49 -9.13
C LEU A 7 35.04 19.38 -10.14
N THR A 8 35.58 18.17 -9.96
CA THR A 8 35.23 17.01 -10.81
C THR A 8 33.79 16.57 -10.59
N GLN A 9 33.28 16.60 -9.36
CA GLN A 9 31.85 16.38 -9.08
C GLN A 9 30.98 17.44 -9.77
N LEU A 10 31.34 18.72 -9.71
CA LEU A 10 30.59 19.80 -10.38
C LEU A 10 30.58 19.65 -11.91
N LEU A 11 31.68 19.18 -12.51
CA LEU A 11 31.78 18.96 -13.96
C LEU A 11 30.95 17.75 -14.41
N THR A 12 30.94 16.65 -13.66
CA THR A 12 30.08 15.49 -13.98
C THR A 12 28.60 15.83 -13.84
N TYR A 13 28.23 16.65 -12.86
CA TYR A 13 26.86 17.17 -12.73
C TYR A 13 26.44 18.08 -13.89
N ASN A 14 27.35 18.85 -14.48
CA ASN A 14 27.07 19.76 -15.59
C ASN A 14 26.66 19.02 -16.87
N ASP A 15 27.31 17.89 -17.17
CA ASP A 15 26.99 17.07 -18.34
C ASP A 15 25.72 16.24 -18.15
N LEU A 16 25.51 15.68 -16.95
CA LEU A 16 24.25 15.03 -16.57
C LEU A 16 23.07 16.01 -16.69
N TRP A 17 23.27 17.28 -16.30
CA TRP A 17 22.23 18.30 -16.34
C TRP A 17 21.85 18.76 -17.75
N LYS A 18 22.78 18.83 -18.72
CA LYS A 18 22.41 19.16 -20.12
C LYS A 18 21.48 18.12 -20.73
N SER A 19 21.74 16.84 -20.44
CA SER A 19 20.87 15.71 -20.84
C SER A 19 19.51 15.78 -20.15
N ASP A 20 19.52 16.00 -18.83
CA ASP A 20 18.32 15.92 -18.02
C ASP A 20 17.42 17.14 -18.19
N LYS A 21 17.97 18.36 -18.31
CA LYS A 21 17.18 19.58 -18.51
C LYS A 21 16.24 19.49 -19.71
N GLN A 22 16.70 18.96 -20.85
CA GLN A 22 15.88 18.81 -22.07
C GLN A 22 14.81 17.71 -21.93
N LYS A 23 15.15 16.57 -21.32
CA LYS A 23 14.20 15.48 -21.03
C LYS A 23 13.11 15.89 -20.05
N TYR A 24 13.47 16.65 -19.02
CA TYR A 24 12.54 17.03 -17.97
C TYR A 24 11.68 18.25 -18.36
N THR A 25 12.23 19.28 -19.01
CA THR A 25 11.43 20.44 -19.48
C THR A 25 10.33 20.05 -20.47
N SER A 26 10.55 19.07 -21.34
CA SER A 26 9.52 18.53 -22.24
C SER A 26 8.42 17.78 -21.49
N ARG A 27 8.76 16.98 -20.47
CA ARG A 27 7.81 16.27 -19.60
C ARG A 27 7.01 17.21 -18.68
N PHE A 28 7.61 18.30 -18.21
CA PHE A 28 6.99 19.27 -17.29
C PHE A 28 5.90 20.17 -17.91
N THR A 29 5.73 20.14 -19.24
CA THR A 29 4.67 20.90 -19.93
C THR A 29 3.35 20.14 -20.05
N LEU A 30 3.32 18.85 -19.67
CA LEU A 30 2.11 18.04 -19.78
C LEU A 30 1.12 18.38 -18.64
N LYS A 31 -0.12 18.65 -19.06
CA LYS A 31 -1.20 19.27 -18.29
C LYS A 31 -1.88 18.32 -17.28
N SER A 32 -1.58 17.02 -17.32
CA SER A 32 -2.15 15.99 -16.45
C SER A 32 -1.06 15.39 -15.57
N ARG A 33 -0.95 15.88 -14.33
CA ARG A 33 0.05 15.39 -13.37
C ARG A 33 -0.47 14.14 -12.66
N THR A 34 0.25 13.05 -12.76
CA THR A 34 0.01 11.84 -11.95
C THR A 34 0.76 11.94 -10.62
N TYR A 35 0.37 11.15 -9.63
CA TYR A 35 1.05 11.09 -8.32
C TYR A 35 2.53 10.68 -8.44
N SER A 36 2.87 9.88 -9.46
CA SER A 36 4.26 9.48 -9.78
C SER A 36 5.09 10.67 -10.24
N ASP A 37 4.51 11.57 -11.04
CA ASP A 37 5.20 12.78 -11.48
C ASP A 37 5.54 13.69 -10.30
N TYR A 38 4.70 13.71 -9.25
CA TYR A 38 4.96 14.51 -8.06
C TYR A 38 6.16 13.98 -7.26
N ASP A 39 6.36 12.66 -7.16
CA ASP A 39 7.50 12.06 -6.47
C ASP A 39 8.83 12.32 -7.18
N GLU A 40 8.85 12.18 -8.51
CA GLU A 40 10.02 12.55 -9.34
C GLU A 40 10.37 14.03 -9.18
N ILE A 41 9.35 14.90 -9.15
CA ILE A 41 9.50 16.33 -8.92
C ILE A 41 10.09 16.60 -7.54
N MET A 42 9.58 15.97 -6.47
CA MET A 42 10.09 16.17 -5.11
C MET A 42 11.54 15.69 -4.96
N ASN A 43 11.90 14.55 -5.56
CA ASN A 43 13.27 14.06 -5.59
C ASN A 43 14.22 15.00 -6.34
N PHE A 44 13.76 15.59 -7.45
CA PHE A 44 14.52 16.60 -8.17
C PHE A 44 14.79 17.85 -7.33
N PHE A 45 13.81 18.35 -6.56
CA PHE A 45 14.02 19.49 -5.65
C PHE A 45 14.99 19.17 -4.51
N SER A 46 14.92 17.96 -3.95
CA SER A 46 15.90 17.51 -2.96
C SER A 46 17.33 17.53 -3.54
N ASN A 47 17.49 17.14 -4.81
CA ASN A 47 18.78 17.19 -5.51
C ASN A 47 19.23 18.62 -5.82
N ILE A 48 18.32 19.54 -6.15
CA ILE A 48 18.69 20.95 -6.31
C ILE A 48 19.16 21.55 -4.99
N TYR A 49 18.46 21.26 -3.89
CA TYR A 49 18.82 21.76 -2.56
C TYR A 49 20.20 21.24 -2.11
N SER A 50 20.54 19.98 -2.43
CA SER A 50 21.87 19.45 -2.15
C SER A 50 22.96 20.14 -2.98
N ILE A 51 22.69 20.43 -4.26
CA ILE A 51 23.58 21.22 -5.12
C ILE A 51 23.78 22.64 -4.56
N GLU A 52 22.71 23.29 -4.08
CA GLU A 52 22.77 24.62 -3.46
C GLU A 52 23.67 24.62 -2.20
N LEU A 53 23.55 23.61 -1.35
CA LEU A 53 24.38 23.44 -0.16
C LEU A 53 25.86 23.23 -0.51
N CYS A 54 26.16 22.32 -1.45
CA CYS A 54 27.51 22.11 -1.94
C CYS A 54 28.11 23.38 -2.53
N PHE A 55 27.30 24.18 -3.22
CA PHE A 55 27.75 25.43 -3.81
C PHE A 55 28.02 26.52 -2.77
N LYS A 56 27.18 26.66 -1.74
CA LYS A 56 27.44 27.57 -0.61
C LYS A 56 28.74 27.22 0.10
N GLN A 57 29.00 25.93 0.30
CA GLN A 57 30.27 25.44 0.87
C GLN A 57 31.47 25.79 -0.04
N PHE A 58 31.33 25.61 -1.35
CA PHE A 58 32.36 25.95 -2.32
C PHE A 58 32.64 27.47 -2.36
N HIS A 59 31.61 28.31 -2.36
CA HIS A 59 31.76 29.76 -2.33
C HIS A 59 32.44 30.24 -1.04
N GLN A 60 32.08 29.68 0.11
CA GLN A 60 32.76 29.95 1.37
C GLN A 60 34.24 29.58 1.29
N ALA A 61 34.57 28.39 0.75
CA ALA A 61 35.95 27.97 0.55
C ALA A 61 36.72 28.95 -0.36
N LEU A 62 36.14 29.37 -1.49
CA LEU A 62 36.74 30.39 -2.38
C LEU A 62 36.98 31.72 -1.66
N THR A 63 36.03 32.16 -0.83
CA THR A 63 36.14 33.40 -0.06
C THR A 63 37.32 33.33 0.92
N TYR A 64 37.47 32.19 1.62
CA TYR A 64 38.63 31.95 2.49
C TYR A 64 39.94 31.95 1.69
N HIS A 65 40.01 31.26 0.54
CA HIS A 65 41.22 31.24 -0.28
C HIS A 65 41.63 32.62 -0.81
N TYR A 66 40.66 33.47 -1.17
CA TYR A 66 40.90 34.85 -1.58
C TYR A 66 41.46 35.69 -0.43
N GLN A 67 40.91 35.52 0.78
CA GLN A 67 41.32 36.23 2.00
C GLN A 67 42.74 35.86 2.46
N TYR A 68 43.21 34.65 2.12
CA TYR A 68 44.56 34.16 2.41
C TYR A 68 45.54 34.23 1.21
N HIS A 69 45.18 34.91 0.11
CA HIS A 69 46.04 35.17 -1.07
C HIS A 69 46.70 33.93 -1.71
N PHE A 70 45.94 32.85 -1.95
CA PHE A 70 46.42 31.74 -2.79
C PHE A 70 46.25 32.07 -4.29
N GLU A 71 47.28 31.81 -5.12
CA GLU A 71 47.24 32.03 -6.58
C GLU A 71 46.33 31.02 -7.29
N TYR A 72 45.40 31.51 -8.11
CA TYR A 72 44.47 30.70 -8.90
C TYR A 72 44.90 30.60 -10.38
N SER A 73 44.55 29.49 -11.04
CA SER A 73 44.64 29.40 -12.50
C SER A 73 43.58 30.28 -13.18
N GLN A 74 43.96 31.01 -14.23
CA GLN A 74 43.04 31.85 -15.03
C GLN A 74 41.85 31.09 -15.63
N THR A 75 41.98 29.78 -15.83
CA THR A 75 40.91 28.91 -16.35
C THR A 75 39.79 28.68 -15.33
N GLU A 76 40.14 28.53 -14.06
CA GLU A 76 39.19 28.27 -12.97
C GLU A 76 38.37 29.53 -12.64
N SER A 77 39.00 30.70 -12.67
CA SER A 77 38.31 31.99 -12.46
C SER A 77 37.23 32.26 -13.52
N LYS A 78 37.49 31.94 -14.80
CA LYS A 78 36.50 32.08 -15.88
C LYS A 78 35.35 31.06 -15.75
N LEU A 79 35.65 29.84 -15.32
CA LEU A 79 34.61 28.83 -15.06
C LEU A 79 33.70 29.27 -13.91
N ILE A 80 34.27 29.77 -12.82
CA ILE A 80 33.54 30.37 -11.70
C ILE A 80 32.64 31.52 -12.22
N GLN A 81 33.20 32.50 -12.93
CA GLN A 81 32.40 33.64 -13.44
C GLN A 81 31.23 33.24 -14.35
N THR A 82 31.29 32.09 -15.03
CA THR A 82 30.21 31.60 -15.91
C THR A 82 29.22 30.67 -15.21
N LEU A 83 29.66 29.87 -14.23
CA LEU A 83 28.80 28.95 -13.47
C LEU A 83 27.92 29.68 -12.44
N PHE A 84 28.47 30.70 -11.78
CA PHE A 84 27.78 31.46 -10.73
C PHE A 84 26.42 32.03 -11.17
N PRO A 85 26.33 32.84 -12.25
CA PRO A 85 25.06 33.41 -12.67
C PRO A 85 24.06 32.34 -13.15
N ARG A 86 24.53 31.25 -13.77
CA ARG A 86 23.66 30.13 -14.20
C ARG A 86 23.07 29.36 -13.02
N LEU A 87 23.85 29.18 -11.95
CA LEU A 87 23.38 28.54 -10.73
C LEU A 87 22.39 29.42 -9.98
N ILE A 88 22.63 30.74 -9.92
CA ILE A 88 21.68 31.69 -9.33
C ILE A 88 20.35 31.65 -10.08
N GLU A 89 20.38 31.70 -11.42
CA GLU A 89 19.17 31.59 -12.25
C GLU A 89 18.44 30.26 -12.00
N LEU A 90 19.18 29.16 -11.83
CA LEU A 90 18.60 27.85 -11.54
C LEU A 90 17.95 27.79 -10.15
N VAL A 91 18.60 28.33 -9.12
CA VAL A 91 18.04 28.39 -7.77
C VAL A 91 16.77 29.24 -7.77
N GLU A 92 16.77 30.37 -8.46
CA GLU A 92 15.59 31.21 -8.60
C GLU A 92 14.43 30.50 -9.33
N GLN A 93 14.72 29.82 -10.45
CA GLN A 93 13.74 28.99 -11.15
C GLN A 93 13.22 27.85 -10.26
N SER A 94 14.08 27.24 -9.44
CA SER A 94 13.67 26.18 -8.52
C SER A 94 12.73 26.70 -7.44
N HIS A 95 12.98 27.87 -6.85
CA HIS A 95 12.10 28.48 -5.85
C HIS A 95 10.73 28.85 -6.43
N ILE A 96 10.69 29.34 -7.68
CA ILE A 96 9.42 29.64 -8.37
C ILE A 96 8.59 28.36 -8.56
N ILE A 97 9.23 27.27 -8.98
CA ILE A 97 8.53 25.99 -9.17
C ILE A 97 8.12 25.39 -7.81
N GLU A 98 8.97 25.45 -6.80
CA GLU A 98 8.67 25.03 -5.42
C GLU A 98 7.45 25.77 -4.87
N HIS A 99 7.38 27.09 -5.04
CA HIS A 99 6.23 27.90 -4.63
C HIS A 99 4.96 27.47 -5.37
N ARG A 100 5.03 27.20 -6.67
CA ARG A 100 3.89 26.67 -7.45
C ARG A 100 3.48 25.28 -6.97
N LEU A 101 4.42 24.43 -6.58
CA LEU A 101 4.15 23.09 -6.08
C LEU A 101 3.55 23.11 -4.68
N LYS A 102 3.88 24.09 -3.84
CA LYS A 102 3.26 24.25 -2.52
C LYS A 102 1.75 24.38 -2.63
N LEU A 103 1.26 25.25 -3.53
CA LEU A 103 -0.18 25.41 -3.80
C LEU A 103 -0.82 24.11 -4.30
N ILE A 104 -0.09 23.35 -5.10
CA ILE A 104 -0.57 22.10 -5.67
C ILE A 104 -0.60 20.98 -4.62
N ARG A 105 0.38 20.96 -3.71
CA ARG A 105 0.45 20.07 -2.54
C ARG A 105 -0.71 20.31 -1.59
N GLU A 106 -1.07 21.58 -1.35
CA GLU A 106 -2.22 21.94 -0.53
C GLU A 106 -3.52 21.42 -1.16
N ARG A 107 -3.73 21.65 -2.46
CA ARG A 107 -4.88 21.09 -3.19
C ARG A 107 -4.91 19.56 -3.18
N PHE A 108 -3.78 18.88 -3.38
CA PHE A 108 -3.72 17.43 -3.29
C PHE A 108 -4.03 16.93 -1.88
N ARG A 109 -3.59 17.64 -0.84
CA ARG A 109 -3.93 17.31 0.55
C ARG A 109 -5.43 17.40 0.79
N GLU A 110 -6.10 18.43 0.27
CA GLU A 110 -7.56 18.55 0.33
C GLU A 110 -8.27 17.40 -0.42
N ILE A 111 -7.80 17.07 -1.63
CA ILE A 111 -8.35 15.95 -2.41
C ILE A 111 -8.16 14.62 -1.67
N ILE A 112 -6.99 14.38 -1.09
CA ILE A 112 -6.70 13.14 -0.36
C ILE A 112 -7.53 13.06 0.91
N GLN A 113 -7.72 14.18 1.62
CA GLN A 113 -8.60 14.23 2.79
C GLN A 113 -10.04 13.85 2.42
N TYR A 114 -10.54 14.39 1.31
CA TYR A 114 -11.85 14.01 0.79
C TYR A 114 -11.92 12.52 0.37
N ASP A 115 -10.87 11.99 -0.26
CA ASP A 115 -10.79 10.58 -0.66
C ASP A 115 -10.74 9.64 0.56
N ILE A 116 -10.06 10.05 1.64
CA ILE A 116 -10.07 9.35 2.94
C ILE A 116 -11.49 9.32 3.52
N GLU A 117 -12.20 10.45 3.54
CA GLU A 117 -13.57 10.53 4.06
C GLU A 117 -14.55 9.72 3.21
N LEU A 118 -14.34 9.66 1.89
CA LEU A 118 -15.13 8.82 1.00
C LEU A 118 -14.84 7.35 1.24
N PHE A 119 -13.57 6.97 1.41
CA PHE A 119 -13.17 5.60 1.72
C PHE A 119 -13.71 5.14 3.07
N GLN A 120 -13.71 6.02 4.08
CA GLN A 120 -14.32 5.72 5.37
C GLN A 120 -15.82 5.48 5.26
N ARG A 121 -16.54 6.32 4.49
CA ARG A 121 -17.97 6.09 4.19
C ARG A 121 -18.21 4.76 3.49
N MET A 122 -17.38 4.36 2.53
CA MET A 122 -17.48 3.05 1.88
C MET A 122 -17.31 1.90 2.88
N ILE A 123 -16.39 2.02 3.85
CA ILE A 123 -16.23 1.03 4.91
C ILE A 123 -17.47 0.99 5.80
N ASP A 124 -17.98 2.15 6.21
CA ASP A 124 -19.17 2.23 7.07
C ASP A 124 -20.41 1.63 6.37
N GLU A 125 -20.59 1.89 5.07
CA GLU A 125 -21.64 1.25 4.26
C GLU A 125 -21.47 -0.28 4.18
N LEU A 126 -20.24 -0.77 4.03
CA LEU A 126 -19.97 -2.20 4.06
C LEU A 126 -20.29 -2.80 5.43
N VAL A 127 -19.90 -2.14 6.51
CA VAL A 127 -20.19 -2.57 7.88
C VAL A 127 -21.70 -2.61 8.11
N ASP A 128 -22.42 -1.57 7.72
CA ASP A 128 -23.88 -1.51 7.82
C ASP A 128 -24.54 -2.65 7.01
N LYS A 129 -24.06 -2.90 5.79
CA LYS A 129 -24.56 -3.99 4.94
C LYS A 129 -24.26 -5.34 5.58
N PHE A 130 -23.07 -5.55 6.12
CA PHE A 130 -22.67 -6.77 6.79
C PHE A 130 -23.45 -7.01 8.09
N ASP A 131 -23.68 -5.97 8.89
CA ASP A 131 -24.45 -6.07 10.13
C ASP A 131 -25.94 -6.30 9.82
N LYS A 132 -26.48 -5.75 8.72
CA LYS A 132 -27.89 -5.91 8.29
C LYS A 132 -28.18 -7.22 7.55
N TYR A 133 -27.30 -7.62 6.63
CA TYR A 133 -27.47 -8.75 5.70
C TYR A 133 -26.32 -9.75 5.80
N GLY A 134 -25.69 -9.82 6.96
CA GLY A 134 -24.56 -10.70 7.21
C GLY A 134 -24.93 -12.18 7.12
N PRO A 135 -23.91 -13.04 6.97
CA PRO A 135 -24.09 -14.49 6.86
C PRO A 135 -24.83 -15.11 8.05
N TYR A 136 -24.84 -14.44 9.20
CA TYR A 136 -25.49 -14.89 10.43
C TYR A 136 -27.02 -14.71 10.45
N LYS A 137 -27.59 -13.91 9.54
CA LYS A 137 -29.03 -13.60 9.51
C LYS A 137 -29.85 -14.49 8.57
N ILE A 138 -29.19 -15.37 7.84
CA ILE A 138 -29.82 -16.22 6.85
C ILE A 138 -30.26 -17.52 7.52
N ASN A 139 -31.51 -17.90 7.29
CA ASN A 139 -32.10 -19.09 7.86
C ASN A 139 -31.48 -20.35 7.26
N ASN A 140 -30.55 -20.98 7.98
CA ASN A 140 -29.98 -22.34 7.84
C ASN A 140 -29.55 -22.84 6.44
N ASP A 141 -29.65 -22.04 5.39
CA ASP A 141 -29.27 -22.42 4.03
C ASP A 141 -27.77 -22.24 3.83
N LEU A 142 -27.00 -23.27 4.19
CA LEU A 142 -25.54 -23.28 4.13
C LEU A 142 -24.98 -22.92 2.74
N ASN A 143 -25.65 -23.34 1.66
CA ASN A 143 -25.22 -23.02 0.30
C ASN A 143 -25.37 -21.52 -0.03
N GLN A 144 -26.44 -20.88 0.46
CA GLN A 144 -26.66 -19.44 0.24
C GLN A 144 -25.66 -18.62 1.07
N ILE A 145 -25.43 -19.04 2.32
CA ILE A 145 -24.44 -18.40 3.21
C ILE A 145 -23.05 -18.47 2.56
N PHE A 146 -22.65 -19.62 2.02
CA PHE A 146 -21.37 -19.77 1.33
C PHE A 146 -21.24 -18.84 0.12
N LEU A 147 -22.29 -18.71 -0.69
CA LEU A 147 -22.28 -17.81 -1.84
C LEU A 147 -22.10 -16.35 -1.41
N LEU A 148 -22.75 -15.94 -0.33
CA LEU A 148 -22.62 -14.59 0.24
C LEU A 148 -21.25 -14.33 0.85
N VAL A 149 -20.67 -15.29 1.57
CA VAL A 149 -19.29 -15.20 2.07
C VAL A 149 -18.32 -14.93 0.92
N LYS A 150 -18.47 -15.66 -0.21
CA LYS A 150 -17.66 -15.42 -1.42
C LYS A 150 -17.90 -14.06 -2.07
N GLN A 151 -19.12 -13.53 -2.01
CA GLN A 151 -19.41 -12.19 -2.52
C GLN A 151 -18.72 -11.12 -1.66
N TYR A 152 -18.84 -11.21 -0.33
CA TYR A 152 -18.18 -10.30 0.58
C TYR A 152 -16.65 -10.41 0.53
N GLU A 153 -16.09 -11.60 0.31
CA GLU A 153 -14.65 -11.78 0.11
C GLU A 153 -14.14 -11.00 -1.12
N LYS A 154 -14.88 -11.02 -2.23
CA LYS A 154 -14.56 -10.19 -3.40
C LYS A 154 -14.68 -8.70 -3.11
N GLU A 155 -15.74 -8.27 -2.41
CA GLU A 155 -15.94 -6.87 -2.03
C GLU A 155 -14.79 -6.37 -1.12
N ILE A 156 -14.38 -7.17 -0.14
CA ILE A 156 -13.25 -6.86 0.75
C ILE A 156 -11.94 -6.77 -0.03
N ASN A 157 -11.66 -7.71 -0.94
CA ASN A 157 -10.44 -7.66 -1.74
C ASN A 157 -10.34 -6.38 -2.59
N ASN A 158 -11.46 -5.92 -3.15
CA ASN A 158 -11.50 -4.64 -3.89
C ASN A 158 -11.20 -3.45 -2.96
N ILE A 159 -11.77 -3.45 -1.75
CA ILE A 159 -11.52 -2.40 -0.75
C ILE A 159 -10.07 -2.45 -0.24
N GLU A 160 -9.46 -3.62 -0.11
CA GLU A 160 -8.06 -3.76 0.27
C GLU A 160 -7.11 -3.24 -0.80
N GLN A 161 -7.39 -3.50 -2.08
CA GLN A 161 -6.62 -2.92 -3.19
C GLN A 161 -6.69 -1.39 -3.14
N ARG A 162 -7.90 -0.85 -2.97
CA ARG A 162 -8.10 0.60 -2.82
C ARG A 162 -7.40 1.16 -1.58
N LYS A 163 -7.39 0.43 -0.46
CA LYS A 163 -6.65 0.79 0.76
C LYS A 163 -5.16 0.90 0.50
N ILE A 164 -4.56 -0.04 -0.24
CA ILE A 164 -3.13 -0.04 -0.56
C ILE A 164 -2.78 1.18 -1.43
N GLU A 165 -3.59 1.46 -2.45
CA GLU A 165 -3.44 2.67 -3.28
C GLU A 165 -3.46 3.94 -2.42
N LEU A 166 -4.45 4.06 -1.54
CA LEU A 166 -4.60 5.21 -0.66
C LEU A 166 -3.41 5.34 0.31
N ILE A 167 -2.94 4.24 0.90
CA ILE A 167 -1.75 4.23 1.77
C ILE A 167 -0.50 4.71 1.01
N ASN A 168 -0.32 4.28 -0.24
CA ASN A 168 0.81 4.70 -1.06
C ASN A 168 0.76 6.21 -1.30
N ILE A 169 -0.43 6.75 -1.63
CA ILE A 169 -0.63 8.19 -1.78
C ILE A 169 -0.37 8.92 -0.45
N MET A 170 -0.91 8.44 0.67
CA MET A 170 -0.71 9.05 1.98
C MET A 170 0.78 9.11 2.37
N LYS A 171 1.54 8.05 2.06
CA LYS A 171 3.01 8.03 2.26
C LYS A 171 3.71 9.11 1.43
N LEU A 172 3.33 9.27 0.15
CA LEU A 172 3.90 10.29 -0.75
C LEU A 172 3.66 11.71 -0.23
N PHE A 173 2.52 11.99 0.40
CA PHE A 173 2.18 13.31 0.91
C PHE A 173 2.48 13.51 2.41
N HIS A 174 3.16 12.54 3.04
CA HIS A 174 3.46 12.53 4.48
C HIS A 174 2.22 12.76 5.35
N ILE A 175 1.10 12.12 4.99
CA ILE A 175 -0.14 12.14 5.75
C ILE A 175 -0.11 10.98 6.75
N PRO A 176 -0.51 11.17 8.02
CA PRO A 176 -0.51 10.10 9.02
C PRO A 176 -1.42 8.95 8.58
N LEU A 177 -0.93 7.72 8.73
CA LEU A 177 -1.68 6.52 8.37
C LEU A 177 -2.87 6.34 9.33
N ILE A 178 -4.02 5.98 8.76
CA ILE A 178 -5.26 5.72 9.48
C ILE A 178 -5.49 4.21 9.54
N ASN A 179 -5.83 3.73 10.73
CA ASN A 179 -6.19 2.33 10.95
C ASN A 179 -7.70 2.16 10.84
N TYR A 180 -8.14 1.09 10.17
CA TYR A 180 -9.56 0.77 9.95
C TYR A 180 -9.94 -0.50 10.75
N PRO A 181 -10.26 -0.38 12.05
CA PRO A 181 -10.53 -1.54 12.91
C PRO A 181 -11.77 -2.33 12.47
N ASN A 182 -12.80 -1.65 11.96
CA ASN A 182 -14.04 -2.29 11.49
C ASN A 182 -13.79 -3.20 10.28
N LEU A 183 -12.93 -2.79 9.35
CA LEU A 183 -12.53 -3.63 8.22
C LEU A 183 -11.79 -4.89 8.69
N ILE A 184 -10.88 -4.74 9.66
CA ILE A 184 -10.13 -5.86 10.25
C ILE A 184 -11.08 -6.85 10.96
N ARG A 185 -12.12 -6.33 11.65
CA ARG A 185 -13.15 -7.16 12.29
C ARG A 185 -13.85 -8.04 11.27
N ILE A 186 -14.40 -7.44 10.21
CA ILE A 186 -15.15 -8.16 9.17
C ILE A 186 -14.25 -9.17 8.45
N GLN A 187 -13.01 -8.80 8.13
CA GLN A 187 -12.06 -9.72 7.51
C GLN A 187 -11.79 -10.96 8.38
N LYS A 188 -11.65 -10.79 9.71
CA LYS A 188 -11.48 -11.93 10.63
C LYS A 188 -12.71 -12.83 10.65
N GLU A 189 -13.91 -12.25 10.68
CA GLU A 189 -15.16 -13.01 10.67
C GLU A 189 -15.33 -13.82 9.38
N ILE A 190 -15.08 -13.21 8.22
CA ILE A 190 -15.15 -13.88 6.91
C ILE A 190 -14.10 -14.97 6.76
N ASN A 191 -12.86 -14.71 7.17
CA ASN A 191 -11.81 -15.74 7.17
C ASN A 191 -12.17 -16.91 8.08
N GLY A 192 -12.77 -16.62 9.23
CA GLY A 192 -13.30 -17.63 10.13
C GLY A 192 -14.38 -18.51 9.48
N LEU A 193 -15.34 -17.87 8.80
CA LEU A 193 -16.39 -18.57 8.05
C LEU A 193 -15.82 -19.38 6.88
N ASN A 194 -14.80 -18.89 6.18
CA ASN A 194 -14.14 -19.63 5.11
C ASN A 194 -13.49 -20.92 5.63
N ILE A 195 -12.81 -20.88 6.78
CA ILE A 195 -12.25 -22.09 7.41
C ILE A 195 -13.36 -23.07 7.79
N LEU A 196 -14.46 -22.57 8.37
CA LEU A 196 -15.63 -23.37 8.71
C LEU A 196 -16.22 -24.08 7.48
N PHE A 197 -16.42 -23.35 6.39
CA PHE A 197 -16.96 -23.90 5.14
C PHE A 197 -16.01 -24.90 4.48
N ASN A 198 -14.70 -24.70 4.57
CA ASN A 198 -13.73 -25.68 4.07
C ASN A 198 -13.86 -27.03 4.79
N ILE A 199 -13.97 -27.02 6.13
CA ILE A 199 -14.19 -28.23 6.93
C ILE A 199 -15.52 -28.90 6.54
N TYR A 200 -16.59 -28.12 6.38
CA TYR A 200 -17.89 -28.61 5.95
C TYR A 200 -17.84 -29.26 4.56
N ASP A 201 -17.19 -28.62 3.59
CA ASP A 201 -17.07 -29.13 2.22
C ASP A 201 -16.20 -30.41 2.15
N GLU A 202 -15.10 -30.46 2.90
CA GLU A 202 -14.28 -31.67 3.02
C GLU A 202 -15.08 -32.83 3.61
N PHE A 203 -15.80 -32.58 4.71
CA PHE A 203 -16.67 -33.58 5.32
C PHE A 203 -17.76 -34.06 4.33
N LYS A 204 -18.39 -33.14 3.61
CA LYS A 204 -19.41 -33.45 2.61
C LYS A 204 -18.86 -34.28 1.45
N ARG A 205 -17.63 -34.02 0.99
CA ARG A 205 -16.95 -34.81 -0.04
C ARG A 205 -16.62 -36.22 0.46
N ASN A 206 -16.01 -36.32 1.64
CA ASN A 206 -15.67 -37.61 2.24
C ASN A 206 -16.90 -38.47 2.48
N LYS A 207 -17.99 -37.85 2.93
CA LYS A 207 -19.28 -38.54 3.05
C LYS A 207 -19.77 -39.12 1.73
N LYS A 208 -19.69 -38.37 0.62
CA LYS A 208 -20.06 -38.89 -0.72
C LYS A 208 -19.16 -40.04 -1.16
N LEU A 209 -17.88 -40.00 -0.78
CA LEU A 209 -16.96 -41.10 -1.05
C LEU A 209 -17.37 -42.32 -0.23
N TRP A 210 -17.60 -42.16 1.07
CA TRP A 210 -18.01 -43.25 1.96
C TRP A 210 -19.35 -43.86 1.55
N SER A 211 -20.32 -43.07 1.09
CA SER A 211 -21.60 -43.59 0.59
C SER A 211 -21.46 -44.44 -0.68
N ASN A 212 -20.35 -44.31 -1.40
CA ASN A 212 -20.09 -45.06 -2.63
C ASN A 212 -19.23 -46.31 -2.39
N ILE A 213 -18.64 -46.49 -1.20
CA ILE A 213 -17.86 -47.68 -0.84
C ILE A 213 -18.82 -48.83 -0.56
N LEU A 214 -18.54 -50.03 -1.08
CA LEU A 214 -19.35 -51.22 -0.78
C LEU A 214 -19.22 -51.60 0.70
N TRP A 215 -20.31 -52.11 1.29
CA TRP A 215 -20.33 -52.56 2.69
C TRP A 215 -19.24 -53.58 3.04
N THR A 216 -18.86 -54.43 2.08
CA THR A 216 -17.81 -55.44 2.24
C THR A 216 -16.40 -54.85 2.34
N GLU A 217 -16.20 -53.63 1.83
CA GLU A 217 -14.91 -52.93 1.78
C GLU A 217 -14.84 -51.78 2.80
N LEU A 218 -15.96 -51.49 3.48
CA LEU A 218 -16.07 -50.37 4.40
C LEU A 218 -15.54 -50.76 5.79
N ASN A 219 -14.42 -50.14 6.20
CA ASN A 219 -13.94 -50.24 7.57
C ASN A 219 -14.66 -49.21 8.46
N ILE A 220 -15.57 -49.68 9.30
CA ILE A 220 -16.38 -48.85 10.20
C ILE A 220 -15.50 -48.13 11.23
N ASN A 221 -14.44 -48.78 11.73
CA ASN A 221 -13.56 -48.20 12.74
C ASN A 221 -12.79 -46.99 12.17
N ASP A 222 -12.31 -47.11 10.92
CA ASP A 222 -11.63 -46.00 10.24
C ASP A 222 -12.60 -44.84 9.98
N LEU A 223 -13.86 -45.13 9.67
CA LEU A 223 -14.88 -44.10 9.46
C LEU A 223 -15.17 -43.32 10.75
N ILE A 224 -15.32 -44.01 11.88
CA ILE A 224 -15.50 -43.38 13.20
C ILE A 224 -14.29 -42.49 13.54
N ILE A 225 -13.07 -43.00 13.36
CA ILE A 225 -11.83 -42.23 13.62
C ILE A 225 -11.79 -40.97 12.74
N ASN A 226 -12.12 -41.09 11.45
CA ASN A 226 -12.13 -39.95 10.53
C ASN A 226 -13.19 -38.91 10.92
N VAL A 227 -14.41 -39.33 11.28
CA VAL A 227 -15.47 -38.42 11.76
C VAL A 227 -15.03 -37.72 13.06
N ASP A 228 -14.43 -38.43 14.00
CA ASP A 228 -13.87 -37.86 15.23
C ASP A 228 -12.78 -36.83 14.96
N LEU A 229 -11.94 -37.04 13.94
CA LEU A 229 -10.93 -36.06 13.52
C LEU A 229 -11.59 -34.78 12.99
N PHE A 230 -12.67 -34.87 12.20
CA PHE A 230 -13.42 -33.69 11.76
C PHE A 230 -14.04 -32.93 12.92
N ILE A 231 -14.61 -33.63 13.91
CA ILE A 231 -15.17 -33.01 15.12
C ILE A 231 -14.07 -32.36 15.96
N LYS A 232 -12.91 -32.99 16.10
CA LYS A 232 -11.74 -32.39 16.77
C LYS A 232 -11.26 -31.13 16.05
N ASN A 233 -11.19 -31.15 14.72
CA ASN A 233 -10.80 -29.99 13.92
C ASN A 233 -11.81 -28.85 14.05
N PHE A 234 -13.11 -29.15 14.02
CA PHE A 234 -14.16 -28.17 14.29
C PHE A 234 -14.03 -27.57 15.71
N ARG A 235 -13.77 -28.40 16.74
CA ARG A 235 -13.59 -27.92 18.12
C ARG A 235 -12.37 -27.01 18.29
N ARG A 236 -11.33 -27.17 17.47
CA ARG A 236 -10.13 -26.32 17.46
C ARG A 236 -10.37 -24.92 16.86
N LEU A 237 -11.49 -24.70 16.18
CA LEU A 237 -11.88 -23.37 15.69
C LEU A 237 -12.10 -22.39 16.85
N SER A 238 -11.97 -21.09 16.57
CA SER A 238 -12.17 -20.04 17.57
C SER A 238 -13.59 -20.10 18.14
N LEU A 239 -13.72 -19.75 19.42
CA LEU A 239 -15.01 -19.77 20.12
C LEU A 239 -16.04 -18.89 19.40
N ASP A 240 -15.59 -17.73 18.91
CA ASP A 240 -16.41 -16.72 18.23
C ASP A 240 -17.09 -17.24 16.95
N ILE A 241 -16.48 -18.22 16.26
CA ILE A 241 -17.09 -18.82 15.06
C ILE A 241 -18.04 -19.94 15.47
N LYS A 242 -17.68 -20.74 16.49
CA LYS A 242 -18.49 -21.89 16.93
C LYS A 242 -19.82 -21.49 17.55
N THR A 243 -19.87 -20.38 18.28
CA THR A 243 -21.10 -19.87 18.91
C THR A 243 -22.07 -19.22 17.94
N THR A 244 -21.65 -19.03 16.68
CA THR A 244 -22.54 -18.47 15.66
C THR A 244 -23.59 -19.49 15.22
N ILE A 245 -24.73 -19.00 14.73
CA ILE A 245 -25.81 -19.85 14.20
C ILE A 245 -25.27 -20.79 13.12
N VAL A 246 -24.39 -20.29 12.24
CA VAL A 246 -23.74 -21.10 11.20
C VAL A 246 -22.84 -22.17 11.81
N GLY A 247 -22.04 -21.83 12.82
CA GLY A 247 -21.23 -22.78 13.58
C GLY A 247 -22.07 -23.91 14.17
N HIS A 248 -23.16 -23.57 14.87
CA HIS A 248 -24.08 -24.55 15.46
C HIS A 248 -24.77 -25.43 14.42
N THR A 249 -25.19 -24.88 13.28
CA THR A 249 -25.77 -25.71 12.20
C THR A 249 -24.75 -26.71 11.65
N VAL A 250 -23.50 -26.30 11.42
CA VAL A 250 -22.43 -27.20 10.97
C VAL A 250 -22.11 -28.25 12.03
N GLU A 251 -22.08 -27.87 13.31
CA GLU A 251 -21.90 -28.81 14.43
C GLU A 251 -23.01 -29.86 14.47
N GLN A 252 -24.28 -29.45 14.32
CA GLN A 252 -25.41 -30.37 14.22
C GLN A 252 -25.30 -31.28 13.00
N TYR A 253 -24.84 -30.78 11.85
CA TYR A 253 -24.59 -31.59 10.66
C TYR A 253 -23.46 -32.62 10.85
N LEU A 254 -22.43 -32.30 11.63
CA LEU A 254 -21.32 -33.21 11.93
C LEU A 254 -21.73 -34.25 12.99
N THR A 255 -22.47 -33.83 14.02
CA THR A 255 -22.84 -34.67 15.17
C THR A 255 -24.09 -35.50 14.97
N GLY A 256 -25.03 -35.05 14.13
CA GLY A 256 -26.27 -35.76 13.81
C GLY A 256 -26.08 -37.10 13.08
N TYR A 257 -24.84 -37.49 12.79
CA TYR A 257 -24.47 -38.80 12.23
C TYR A 257 -23.85 -39.76 13.26
N LEU A 258 -23.64 -39.33 14.51
CA LEU A 258 -23.17 -40.19 15.61
C LEU A 258 -24.31 -40.84 16.42
N ILE A 259 -25.56 -40.62 16.02
CA ILE A 259 -26.79 -41.22 16.59
C ILE A 259 -27.54 -41.90 15.44
#